data_AF-A0A3M1PH17-F1
#
_entry.id   AF-A0A3M1PH17-F1
#
_cell.length_a   1.000
_cell.length_b   1.000
_cell.length_c   1.000
_cell.angle_alpha   90.00
_cell.angle_beta   90.00
_cell.angle_gamma   90.00
#
_symmetry.space_group_name_H-M   'P 1'
#
loop_
_entity.id
_entity.type
_entity.pdbx_description
1 polymer ?
#
loop_
_entity_poly.entity_id
_entity_poly.type
_entity_poly.pdbx_seq_one_letter_code
_entity_poly.pdbx_strand_id
1 'polypeptide(L)'
;MKEPLPMINPTIISHLDETEKGWEGCLSVPGIRGQVPRYREIEVEYGDRHGNIHRQVFTDFVARIVQHEADHLNGIVFVDRVETTRDLVTEQEYQKLISVD
;
A
#
# COMPACT_ATOMS: atom_id res chain seq x y z
N MET A 1 14.26 -15.43 -1.57
CA MET A 1 13.29 -14.60 -0.83
C MET A 1 14.06 -13.47 -0.18
N LYS A 2 13.60 -12.23 -0.25
CA LYS A 2 14.20 -11.14 0.55
C LYS A 2 13.90 -11.41 2.04
N GLU A 3 14.83 -11.02 2.90
CA GLU A 3 14.62 -11.05 4.36
C GLU A 3 13.41 -10.17 4.74
N PRO A 4 12.66 -10.52 5.80
CA PRO A 4 11.54 -9.72 6.28
C PRO A 4 12.04 -8.36 6.80
N LEU A 5 11.23 -7.32 6.54
CA LEU A 5 11.53 -5.94 6.94
C LEU A 5 10.54 -5.47 8.02
N PRO A 6 10.86 -5.66 9.32
CA PRO A 6 10.03 -5.13 10.40
C PRO A 6 10.19 -3.61 10.49
N MET A 7 9.07 -2.88 10.43
CA MET A 7 9.01 -1.44 10.66
C MET A 7 8.21 -1.15 11.93
N ILE A 8 8.85 -0.57 12.94
CA ILE A 8 8.21 -0.14 14.18
C ILE A 8 8.00 1.37 14.13
N ASN A 9 6.77 1.82 14.43
CA ASN A 9 6.37 3.22 14.37
C ASN A 9 6.74 3.92 13.04
N PRO A 10 6.44 3.33 11.86
CA PRO A 10 6.78 3.94 10.59
C PRO A 10 6.03 5.26 10.37
N THR A 11 6.73 6.27 9.89
CA THR A 11 6.19 7.58 9.49
C THR A 11 6.66 7.91 8.09
N ILE A 12 5.73 8.17 7.16
CA ILE A 12 6.06 8.72 5.84
C ILE A 12 6.46 10.18 6.04
N ILE A 13 7.73 10.51 5.77
CA ILE A 13 8.31 11.83 6.01
C ILE A 13 8.43 12.68 4.75
N SER A 14 8.43 12.05 3.58
CA SER A 14 8.34 12.73 2.28
C SER A 14 7.75 11.79 1.22
N HIS A 15 7.24 12.36 0.13
CA HIS A 15 6.70 11.63 -1.02
C HIS A 15 6.74 12.52 -2.26
N LEU A 16 6.60 11.92 -3.45
CA LEU A 16 6.36 12.69 -4.68
C LEU A 16 4.98 13.34 -4.68
N ASP A 17 4.79 14.43 -5.44
CA ASP A 17 3.50 15.13 -5.49
C ASP A 17 2.42 14.31 -6.21
N GLU A 18 2.80 13.56 -7.24
CA GLU A 18 1.88 12.80 -8.08
C GLU A 18 1.57 11.42 -7.48
N THR A 19 0.30 11.03 -7.60
CA THR A 19 -0.17 9.68 -7.23
C THR A 19 -0.53 8.88 -8.48
N GLU A 20 -0.40 7.56 -8.38
CA GLU A 20 -0.84 6.62 -9.40
C GLU A 20 -1.88 5.65 -8.84
N LYS A 21 -2.90 5.35 -9.65
CA LYS A 21 -3.86 4.30 -9.33
C LYS A 21 -3.23 2.93 -9.57
N GLY A 22 -3.43 2.03 -8.61
CA GLY A 22 -2.99 0.64 -8.72
C GLY A 22 -3.93 -0.27 -7.96
N TRP A 23 -3.98 -1.53 -8.38
CA TRP A 23 -4.84 -2.54 -7.76
C TRP A 23 -4.33 -2.94 -6.37
N GLU A 24 -5.21 -2.86 -5.38
CA GLU A 24 -4.99 -3.35 -4.03
C GLU A 24 -6.08 -4.37 -3.67
N GLY A 25 -5.73 -5.27 -2.76
CA GLY A 25 -6.70 -5.91 -1.89
C GLY A 25 -6.07 -6.18 -0.54
N CYS A 26 -6.87 -6.66 0.41
CA CYS A 26 -6.45 -6.82 1.80
C CYS A 26 -6.99 -8.12 2.37
N LEU A 27 -6.19 -8.82 3.18
CA LEU A 27 -6.67 -10.01 3.90
C LEU A 27 -7.80 -9.67 4.89
N SER A 28 -7.83 -8.44 5.41
CA SER A 28 -8.88 -7.93 6.29
C SER A 28 -10.17 -7.54 5.57
N VAL A 29 -10.15 -7.42 4.24
CA VAL A 29 -11.33 -7.10 3.40
C VAL A 29 -11.41 -8.14 2.27
N PRO A 30 -11.82 -9.37 2.57
CA PRO A 30 -11.76 -10.47 1.62
C PRO A 30 -12.75 -10.29 0.47
N GLY A 31 -12.34 -10.72 -0.72
CA GLY A 31 -13.22 -10.85 -1.88
C GLY A 31 -13.43 -9.59 -2.72
N ILE A 32 -12.85 -8.44 -2.35
CA ILE A 32 -12.86 -7.23 -3.18
C ILE A 32 -11.44 -6.75 -3.51
N ARG A 33 -11.33 -6.11 -4.67
CA ARG A 33 -10.15 -5.38 -5.13
C ARG A 33 -10.54 -3.94 -5.44
N GLY A 34 -9.59 -3.03 -5.31
CA GLY A 34 -9.81 -1.61 -5.58
C GLY A 34 -8.63 -0.97 -6.27
N GLN A 35 -8.88 -0.05 -7.21
CA GLN A 35 -7.84 0.86 -7.70
C GLN A 35 -7.68 2.02 -6.73
N VAL A 36 -6.52 2.10 -6.07
CA VAL A 36 -6.26 3.08 -5.01
C VAL A 36 -5.15 4.03 -5.47
N PRO A 37 -5.34 5.37 -5.39
CA PRO A 37 -4.26 6.31 -5.65
C PRO A 37 -3.21 6.23 -4.53
N ARG A 38 -1.94 6.07 -4.90
CA ARG A 38 -0.80 6.06 -3.97
C ARG A 38 0.36 6.85 -4.54
N TYR A 39 1.20 7.39 -3.66
CA TYR A 39 2.46 7.98 -4.09
C TYR A 39 3.38 6.89 -4.63
N ARG A 40 3.98 7.14 -5.79
CA ARG A 40 4.88 6.17 -6.43
C ARG A 40 6.21 6.05 -5.68
N GLU A 41 6.62 7.08 -4.96
CA GLU A 41 7.81 7.10 -4.13
C GLU A 41 7.51 7.79 -2.81
N ILE A 42 7.99 7.18 -1.72
CA ILE A 42 7.87 7.67 -0.35
C ILE A 42 9.20 7.49 0.37
N GLU A 43 9.57 8.43 1.24
CA GLU A 43 10.61 8.23 2.23
C GLU A 43 9.95 7.96 3.59
N VAL A 44 10.41 6.92 4.27
CA VAL A 44 9.85 6.47 5.55
C VAL A 44 10.93 6.45 6.61
N GLU A 45 10.63 7.07 7.75
CA GLU A 45 11.38 6.91 8.99
C GLU A 45 10.73 5.81 9.83
N TYR A 46 11.51 4.83 10.30
CA TYR A 46 11.00 3.74 11.14
C TYR A 46 12.08 3.16 12.05
N GLY A 47 11.66 2.56 13.16
CA GLY A 47 12.53 1.78 14.03
C GLY A 47 12.63 0.32 13.59
N ASP A 48 13.81 -0.30 13.75
CA ASP A 48 13.96 -1.75 13.64
C ASP A 48 13.72 -2.48 14.97
N ARG A 49 13.77 -3.82 14.95
CA ARG A 49 13.61 -4.67 16.14
C ARG A 49 14.66 -4.46 17.24
N HIS A 50 15.74 -3.76 16.94
CA HIS A 50 16.82 -3.42 17.87
C HIS A 50 16.72 -1.97 18.37
N GLY A 51 15.72 -1.22 17.92
CA GLY A 51 15.50 0.18 18.28
C GLY A 51 16.35 1.17 17.48
N ASN A 52 17.06 0.73 16.44
CA ASN A 52 17.77 1.67 15.55
C ASN A 52 16.77 2.34 14.62
N ILE A 53 16.95 3.64 14.39
CA ILE A 53 16.13 4.42 13.45
C ILE A 53 16.74 4.35 12.06
N HIS A 54 15.88 4.08 11.08
CA HIS A 54 16.21 4.02 9.66
C HIS A 54 15.40 5.08 8.91
N ARG A 55 16.00 5.64 7.86
CA ARG A 55 15.31 6.42 6.83
C ARG A 55 15.55 5.77 5.48
N GLN A 56 14.48 5.42 4.79
CA GLN A 56 14.59 4.67 3.55
C GLN A 56 13.54 5.11 2.54
N VAL A 57 13.98 5.25 1.28
CA VAL A 57 13.10 5.49 0.13
C VAL A 57 12.57 4.16 -0.39
N PHE A 58 11.26 4.09 -0.59
CA PHE A 58 10.56 2.99 -1.24
C PHE A 58 9.89 3.49 -2.51
N THR A 59 9.91 2.68 -3.56
CA THR A 59 9.32 3.01 -4.86
C THR A 59 8.33 1.96 -5.34
N ASP A 60 7.49 2.37 -6.29
CA ASP A 60 6.59 1.55 -7.08
C ASP A 60 5.72 0.63 -6.19
N PHE A 61 5.72 -0.68 -6.47
CA PHE A 61 4.91 -1.65 -5.74
C PHE A 61 5.26 -1.73 -4.24
N VAL A 62 6.53 -1.54 -3.88
CA VAL A 62 6.93 -1.58 -2.46
C VAL A 62 6.45 -0.33 -1.73
N ALA A 63 6.51 0.85 -2.35
CA ALA A 63 5.92 2.07 -1.81
C ALA A 63 4.42 1.90 -1.54
N ARG A 64 3.70 1.26 -2.46
CA ARG A 64 2.27 0.94 -2.31
C ARG A 64 2.00 0.04 -1.10
N ILE A 65 2.76 -1.04 -0.95
CA ILE A 65 2.62 -1.94 0.21
C ILE A 65 2.86 -1.16 1.51
N VAL A 66 3.93 -0.38 1.60
CA VAL A 66 4.25 0.36 2.84
C VAL A 66 3.15 1.36 3.19
N GLN A 67 2.59 2.08 2.21
CA GLN A 67 1.45 2.97 2.42
C GLN A 67 0.18 2.20 2.87
N HIS A 68 -0.09 1.03 2.29
CA HIS A 68 -1.21 0.17 2.69
C HIS A 68 -1.08 -0.30 4.14
N GLU A 69 0.09 -0.80 4.53
CA GLU A 69 0.32 -1.27 5.90
C GLU A 69 0.35 -0.11 6.91
N ALA A 70 0.85 1.06 6.52
CA ALA A 70 0.81 2.26 7.35
C ALA A 70 -0.64 2.77 7.59
N ASP A 71 -1.54 2.60 6.63
CA ASP A 71 -2.96 2.92 6.81
C ASP A 71 -3.61 2.07 7.91
N HIS A 72 -3.28 0.77 7.97
CA HIS A 72 -3.80 -0.12 9.03
C HIS A 72 -3.41 0.36 10.42
N LEU A 73 -2.23 0.95 10.59
CA LEU A 73 -1.80 1.54 11.87
C LEU A 73 -2.67 2.74 12.29
N ASN A 74 -3.36 3.35 11.33
CA ASN A 74 -4.29 4.46 11.54
C ASN A 74 -5.76 4.01 11.49
N GLY A 75 -6.03 2.70 11.44
CA GLY A 75 -7.38 2.14 11.33
C GLY A 75 -8.06 2.39 9.97
N ILE A 76 -7.28 2.69 8.94
CA ILE A 76 -7.76 2.93 7.57
C ILE A 76 -7.54 1.65 6.76
N VAL A 77 -8.54 1.22 5.99
CA VAL A 77 -8.38 0.14 5.01
C VAL A 77 -8.44 0.70 3.59
N PHE A 78 -7.94 -0.07 2.61
CA PHE A 78 -7.79 0.44 1.24
C PHE A 78 -9.11 0.92 0.59
N VAL A 79 -10.26 0.34 0.98
CA VAL A 79 -11.57 0.76 0.48
C VAL A 79 -11.96 2.16 0.95
N ASP A 80 -11.38 2.69 2.02
CA ASP A 80 -11.60 4.06 2.48
C ASP A 80 -10.87 5.09 1.60
N ARG A 81 -9.86 4.63 0.83
CA ARG A 81 -9.04 5.49 -0.05
C ARG A 81 -9.43 5.45 -1.53
N VAL A 82 -10.39 4.61 -1.92
CA VAL A 82 -10.88 4.62 -3.31
C VAL A 82 -11.64 5.92 -3.56
N GLU A 83 -11.42 6.54 -4.71
CA GLU A 83 -12.05 7.83 -5.04
C GLU A 83 -13.50 7.65 -5.51
N THR A 84 -13.82 6.49 -6.09
CA THR A 84 -15.14 6.18 -6.60
C THR A 84 -15.44 4.69 -6.47
N THR A 85 -16.71 4.34 -6.28
CA THR A 85 -17.16 2.94 -6.25
C THR A 85 -16.94 2.21 -7.57
N ARG A 86 -16.68 2.94 -8.68
CA ARG A 86 -16.32 2.35 -9.97
C ARG A 86 -14.93 1.70 -9.96
N ASP A 87 -14.07 2.11 -9.02
CA ASP A 87 -12.73 1.56 -8.88
C ASP A 87 -12.72 0.24 -8.08
N LEU A 88 -13.88 -0.20 -7.57
CA LEU A 88 -14.04 -1.44 -6.81
C LEU A 88 -14.60 -2.54 -7.70
N VAL A 89 -14.01 -3.72 -7.59
CA VAL A 89 -14.49 -4.94 -8.25
C VAL A 89 -14.42 -6.12 -7.28
N THR A 90 -15.17 -7.18 -7.60
CA THR A 90 -15.01 -8.45 -6.89
C THR A 90 -13.70 -9.12 -7.29
N GLU A 91 -13.16 -9.99 -6.42
CA GLU A 91 -11.96 -10.79 -6.75
C GLU A 91 -12.15 -11.56 -8.06
N GLN A 92 -13.33 -12.16 -8.28
CA GLN A 92 -13.62 -12.92 -9.49
C GLN A 92 -13.53 -12.06 -10.75
N GLU A 93 -13.99 -10.82 -10.69
CA GLU A 93 -13.92 -9.90 -11.82
C GLU A 93 -12.49 -9.40 -12.03
N TYR A 94 -11.77 -9.09 -10.96
CA TYR A 94 -10.35 -8.75 -11.03
C TYR A 94 -9.52 -9.84 -11.73
N GLN A 95 -9.72 -11.11 -11.36
CA GLN A 95 -9.01 -12.24 -11.97
C GLN A 95 -9.28 -12.33 -13.48
N LYS A 96 -10.50 -12.03 -13.93
CA LYS A 96 -10.79 -11.97 -15.38
C LYS A 96 -10.02 -10.83 -16.05
N LEU A 97 -10.03 -9.64 -15.45
CA LEU A 97 -9.35 -8.46 -16.00
C LEU A 97 -7.85 -8.70 -16.19
N ILE A 98 -7.17 -9.28 -15.20
CA ILE A 98 -5.71 -9.52 -15.27
C ILE A 98 -5.33 -10.77 -16.06
N SER A 99 -6.27 -11.67 -16.35
CA SER A 99 -6.01 -12.88 -17.14
C SER A 99 -6.01 -12.64 -18.66
N VAL A 100 -6.37 -11.42 -19.08
CA VAL A 100 -6.46 -11.03 -20.50
C VAL A 100 -5.23 -10.25 -20.96
N ASP A 101 -4.33 -9.88 -20.04
CA ASP A 101 -2.98 -9.36 -20.30
C ASP A 101 -1.94 -10.50 -20.32
#